data_AF-A0A917FXQ9-F1
#
_entry.id   AF-A0A917FXQ9-F1
#
_cell.length_a   1.000
_cell.length_b   1.000
_cell.length_c   1.000
_cell.angle_alpha   90.00
_cell.angle_beta   90.00
_cell.angle_gamma   90.00
#
_symmetry.space_group_name_H-M   'P 1'
#
loop_
_entity.id
_entity.type
_entity.pdbx_description
1 polymer ?
#
loop_
_entity_poly.entity_id
_entity_poly.type
_entity_poly.pdbx_seq_one_letter_code
_entity_poly.pdbx_strand_id
1 'polypeptide(L)'
;MALKALVAAKSKVKFFMLDAGCDQMKNYEAARKVKAQTIIPLNPRNEKEPPAGITRKGTPCCSMGFPRTYWGQEKTHLKFRCPHATGQVVCPLGMAGRSFIINEPVWNVVILE
;
A
#
# COMPACT_ATOMS: atom_id res chain seq x y z
N MET A 1 7.02 23.93 -32.69
CA MET A 1 6.23 23.55 -31.49
C MET A 1 5.97 22.03 -31.33
N ALA A 2 6.68 21.13 -32.05
CA ALA A 2 6.40 19.68 -31.98
C ALA A 2 7.24 18.89 -30.95
N LEU A 3 8.40 19.41 -30.52
CA LEU A 3 9.35 18.65 -29.68
C LEU A 3 8.91 18.53 -28.20
N LYS A 4 8.25 19.57 -27.65
CA LYS A 4 7.79 19.58 -26.25
C LYS A 4 6.68 18.55 -25.97
N ALA A 5 5.80 18.29 -26.95
CA ALA A 5 4.72 17.30 -26.82
C ALA A 5 5.24 15.85 -26.85
N LEU A 6 6.29 15.57 -27.63
CA LEU A 6 6.94 14.25 -27.70
C LEU A 6 7.73 13.90 -26.43
N VAL A 7 8.31 14.90 -25.77
CA VAL A 7 9.03 14.70 -24.49
C VAL A 7 8.05 14.42 -23.35
N ALA A 8 6.91 15.14 -23.30
CA ALA A 8 5.84 14.88 -22.34
C ALA A 8 5.18 13.49 -22.52
N ALA A 9 5.12 12.98 -23.75
CA ALA A 9 4.56 11.66 -24.06
C ALA A 9 5.48 10.47 -23.72
N LYS A 10 6.77 10.70 -23.42
CA LYS A 10 7.75 9.62 -23.19
C LYS A 10 8.04 9.31 -21.72
N SER A 11 7.65 10.15 -20.77
CA SER A 11 7.83 9.85 -19.36
C SER A 11 6.68 8.98 -18.84
N LYS A 12 6.91 7.67 -18.71
CA LYS A 12 6.02 6.81 -17.91
C LYS A 12 6.14 7.20 -16.44
N VAL A 13 5.14 7.89 -15.93
CA VAL A 13 5.01 8.17 -14.49
C VAL A 13 4.84 6.84 -13.78
N LYS A 14 5.70 6.56 -12.80
CA LYS A 14 5.66 5.33 -12.00
C LYS A 14 4.89 5.52 -10.69
N PHE A 15 5.05 6.70 -10.07
CA PHE A 15 4.48 7.03 -8.77
C PHE A 15 3.89 8.43 -8.79
N PHE A 16 2.76 8.60 -8.12
CA PHE A 16 2.18 9.89 -7.74
C PHE A 16 2.26 10.01 -6.23
N MET A 17 2.86 11.09 -5.73
CA MET A 17 2.84 11.44 -4.31
C MET A 17 1.81 12.56 -4.11
N LEU A 18 0.83 12.31 -3.26
CA LEU A 18 -0.26 13.26 -2.99
C LEU A 18 -0.43 13.44 -1.47
N ASP A 19 -1.12 14.50 -1.07
CA ASP A 19 -1.42 14.76 0.34
C ASP A 19 -2.62 13.93 0.83
N ALA A 20 -2.83 13.87 2.15
CA ALA A 20 -3.92 13.11 2.76
C ALA A 20 -5.33 13.57 2.29
N GLY A 21 -5.51 14.84 1.90
CA GLY A 21 -6.76 15.33 1.32
C GLY A 21 -7.11 14.67 -0.02
N CYS A 22 -6.12 14.09 -0.70
CA CYS A 22 -6.30 13.30 -1.91
C CYS A 22 -6.65 11.82 -1.64
N ASP A 23 -6.90 11.40 -0.40
CA ASP A 23 -7.32 10.04 -0.06
C ASP A 23 -8.77 9.77 -0.49
N GLN A 24 -8.95 9.65 -1.80
CA GLN A 24 -10.22 9.43 -2.47
C GLN A 24 -10.04 8.38 -3.56
N MET A 25 -10.99 7.43 -3.65
CA MET A 25 -10.93 6.31 -4.60
C MET A 25 -10.64 6.75 -6.05
N LYS A 26 -11.17 7.90 -6.45
CA LYS A 26 -10.98 8.49 -7.79
C LYS A 26 -9.51 8.75 -8.15
N ASN A 27 -8.70 9.13 -7.16
CA ASN A 27 -7.27 9.42 -7.36
C ASN A 27 -6.48 8.13 -7.59
N TYR A 28 -6.79 7.06 -6.84
CA TYR A 28 -6.21 5.74 -7.05
C TYR A 28 -6.61 5.15 -8.41
N GLU A 29 -7.88 5.31 -8.81
CA GLU A 29 -8.36 4.88 -10.13
C GLU A 29 -7.67 5.62 -11.29
N ALA A 30 -7.48 6.93 -11.15
CA ALA A 30 -6.78 7.75 -12.14
C ALA A 30 -5.32 7.29 -12.32
N ALA A 31 -4.62 7.02 -11.23
CA ALA A 31 -3.25 6.49 -11.26
C ALA A 31 -3.19 5.11 -11.93
N ARG A 32 -4.17 4.24 -11.64
CA ARG A 32 -4.26 2.91 -12.25
C ARG A 32 -4.45 2.97 -13.77
N LYS A 33 -5.25 3.92 -14.28
CA LYS A 33 -5.45 4.12 -15.74
C LYS A 33 -4.14 4.42 -16.46
N VAL A 34 -3.21 5.12 -15.80
CA VAL A 34 -1.88 5.42 -16.35
C VAL A 34 -0.80 4.42 -15.93
N LYS A 35 -1.18 3.29 -15.31
CA LYS A 35 -0.27 2.24 -14.81
C LYS A 35 0.79 2.77 -13.83
N ALA A 36 0.42 3.80 -13.07
CA ALA A 36 1.22 4.35 -11.98
C ALA A 36 0.60 3.91 -10.64
N GLN A 37 1.41 3.98 -9.59
CA GLN A 37 0.95 3.82 -8.22
C GLN A 37 0.77 5.19 -7.55
N THR A 38 -0.22 5.30 -6.68
CA THR A 38 -0.39 6.44 -5.79
C THR A 38 0.15 6.15 -4.39
N ILE A 39 0.90 7.10 -3.86
CA ILE A 39 1.38 7.18 -2.50
C ILE A 39 0.66 8.36 -1.86
N ILE A 40 -0.35 8.04 -1.04
CA ILE A 40 -1.21 9.01 -0.38
C ILE A 40 -1.25 8.62 1.10
N PRO A 41 -0.92 9.54 2.02
CA PRO A 41 -1.14 9.31 3.44
C PRO A 41 -2.63 9.09 3.72
N LEU A 42 -2.94 8.21 4.67
CA LEU A 42 -4.31 7.98 5.13
C LEU A 42 -4.93 9.27 5.65
N ASN A 43 -6.21 9.51 5.34
CA ASN A 43 -6.93 10.66 5.84
C ASN A 43 -7.72 10.33 7.13
N PRO A 44 -7.21 10.71 8.33
CA PRO A 44 -7.88 10.39 9.59
C PRO A 44 -9.23 11.13 9.76
N ARG A 45 -9.43 12.25 9.06
CA ARG A 45 -10.66 13.07 9.20
C ARG A 45 -11.91 12.39 8.67
N ASN A 46 -11.77 11.40 7.79
CA ASN A 46 -12.86 10.66 7.18
C ASN A 46 -12.68 9.15 7.38
N GLU A 47 -11.99 8.76 8.46
CA GLU A 47 -11.62 7.37 8.73
C GLU A 47 -12.89 6.55 8.98
N LYS A 48 -13.11 5.57 8.11
CA LYS A 48 -14.11 4.51 8.33
C LYS A 48 -13.43 3.39 9.12
N GLU A 49 -14.22 2.66 9.89
CA GLU A 49 -13.75 1.44 10.57
C GLU A 49 -12.99 0.57 9.55
N PRO A 50 -11.71 0.23 9.80
CA PRO A 50 -10.94 -0.58 8.88
C PRO A 50 -11.56 -1.98 8.75
N PRO A 51 -11.46 -2.62 7.57
CA PRO A 51 -11.91 -4.00 7.40
C PRO A 51 -11.25 -4.94 8.40
N ALA A 52 -11.95 -6.01 8.77
CA ALA A 52 -11.43 -7.00 9.70
C ALA A 52 -10.05 -7.53 9.25
N GLY A 53 -9.07 -7.52 10.15
CA GLY A 53 -7.70 -7.92 9.85
C GLY A 53 -6.82 -6.81 9.26
N ILE A 54 -7.24 -5.55 9.30
CA ILE A 54 -6.42 -4.38 8.97
C ILE A 54 -6.39 -3.43 10.19
N THR A 55 -5.21 -2.93 10.55
CA THR A 55 -5.05 -1.92 11.60
C THR A 55 -5.56 -0.55 11.16
N ARG A 56 -5.77 0.37 12.10
CA ARG A 56 -6.10 1.78 11.79
C ARG A 56 -5.06 2.45 10.89
N LYS A 57 -3.78 2.07 11.00
CA LYS A 57 -2.71 2.54 10.10
C LYS A 57 -2.77 1.93 8.68
N GLY A 58 -3.86 1.25 8.31
CA GLY A 58 -3.98 0.49 7.07
C GLY A 58 -3.09 -0.76 7.02
N THR A 59 -2.32 -1.07 8.06
CA THR A 59 -1.40 -2.22 8.00
C THR A 59 -2.17 -3.53 8.19
N PRO A 60 -2.05 -4.50 7.27
CA PRO A 60 -2.70 -5.80 7.38
C PRO A 60 -2.15 -6.60 8.56
N CYS A 61 -3.01 -7.31 9.28
CA CYS A 61 -2.65 -8.14 10.42
C CYS A 61 -2.41 -9.60 10.00
N CYS A 62 -1.63 -10.33 10.81
CA CYS A 62 -1.57 -11.79 10.74
C CYS A 62 -2.77 -12.42 11.48
N SER A 63 -2.93 -13.73 11.40
CA SER A 63 -3.99 -14.47 12.12
C SER A 63 -3.93 -14.30 13.65
N MET A 64 -2.76 -13.94 14.19
CA MET A 64 -2.57 -13.63 15.61
C MET A 64 -2.80 -12.15 15.95
N GLY A 65 -3.23 -11.33 14.99
CA GLY A 65 -3.51 -9.90 15.20
C GLY A 65 -2.30 -8.96 15.13
N PHE A 66 -1.08 -9.48 14.93
CA PHE A 66 0.10 -8.62 14.80
C PHE A 66 0.14 -7.91 13.44
N PRO A 67 0.48 -6.60 13.38
CA PRO A 67 0.67 -5.88 12.12
C PRO A 67 1.82 -6.50 11.34
N ARG A 68 1.59 -6.77 10.05
CA ARG A 68 2.60 -7.35 9.17
C ARG A 68 3.63 -6.32 8.75
N THR A 69 4.84 -6.79 8.49
CA THR A 69 5.96 -5.95 8.05
C THR A 69 5.88 -5.71 6.55
N TYR A 70 5.95 -4.46 6.12
CA TYR A 70 6.09 -4.14 4.71
C TYR A 70 7.42 -4.68 4.15
N TRP A 71 7.38 -5.34 3.00
CA TRP A 71 8.53 -6.02 2.38
C TRP A 71 8.80 -5.53 0.95
N GLY A 72 8.12 -4.48 0.52
CA GLY A 72 8.20 -3.95 -0.84
C GLY A 72 6.93 -4.18 -1.64
N GLN A 73 7.06 -4.01 -2.94
CA GLN A 73 5.93 -3.97 -3.86
C GLN A 73 6.23 -4.74 -5.14
N GLU A 74 5.21 -5.32 -5.73
CA GLU A 74 5.24 -5.87 -7.07
C GLU A 74 4.06 -5.36 -7.89
N LYS A 75 4.35 -4.61 -8.94
CA LYS A 75 3.36 -3.98 -9.82
C LYS A 75 2.38 -3.14 -9.00
N THR A 76 1.15 -3.62 -8.84
CA THR A 76 0.05 -2.96 -8.10
C THR A 76 -0.20 -3.59 -6.73
N HIS A 77 0.58 -4.60 -6.33
CA HIS A 77 0.42 -5.32 -5.06
C HIS A 77 1.52 -4.96 -4.07
N LEU A 78 1.12 -4.74 -2.82
CA LEU A 78 2.04 -4.54 -1.72
C LEU A 78 2.36 -5.90 -1.08
N LYS A 79 3.64 -6.13 -0.81
CA LYS A 79 4.11 -7.36 -0.17
C LYS A 79 4.28 -7.13 1.32
N PHE A 80 3.73 -8.05 2.10
CA PHE A 80 3.86 -8.04 3.54
C PHE A 80 4.43 -9.38 4.03
N ARG A 81 5.35 -9.33 4.99
CA ARG A 81 5.93 -10.50 5.65
C ARG A 81 5.35 -10.68 7.04
N CYS A 82 5.47 -11.90 7.54
CA CYS A 82 5.15 -12.18 8.95
C CYS A 82 6.14 -11.39 9.82
N PRO A 83 5.67 -10.62 10.82
CA PRO A 83 6.55 -9.81 11.66
C PRO A 83 7.49 -10.66 12.51
N HIS A 84 7.15 -11.92 12.74
CA HIS A 84 8.06 -12.88 13.39
C HIS A 84 9.22 -13.29 12.48
N ALA A 85 8.95 -13.52 11.20
CA ALA A 85 9.99 -13.90 10.23
C ALA A 85 11.00 -12.77 9.99
N THR A 86 10.60 -11.51 10.23
CA THR A 86 11.48 -10.34 10.19
C THR A 86 12.07 -9.97 11.55
N GLY A 87 11.82 -10.77 12.60
CA GLY A 87 12.35 -10.54 13.94
C GLY A 87 11.72 -9.38 14.72
N GLN A 88 10.59 -8.83 14.25
CA GLN A 88 9.91 -7.70 14.91
C GLN A 88 9.06 -8.14 16.11
N VAL A 89 8.57 -9.39 16.11
CA VAL A 89 7.77 -9.94 17.21
C VAL A 89 8.15 -11.38 17.52
N VAL A 90 7.98 -11.81 18.77
CA VAL A 90 8.04 -13.22 19.16
C VAL A 90 6.63 -13.79 19.08
N CYS A 91 6.32 -14.51 17.99
CA CYS A 91 5.00 -15.07 17.76
C CYS A 91 4.85 -16.41 18.50
N PRO A 92 3.74 -16.64 19.24
CA PRO A 92 3.48 -17.92 19.90
C PRO A 92 3.39 -19.10 18.94
N LEU A 93 3.04 -18.86 17.67
CA LEU A 93 2.99 -19.89 16.62
C LEU A 93 4.36 -20.14 15.95
N GLY A 94 5.41 -19.42 16.34
CA GLY A 94 6.75 -19.52 15.77
C GLY A 94 6.81 -19.24 14.25
N MET A 95 7.78 -19.86 13.56
CA MET A 95 8.00 -19.73 12.11
C MET A 95 7.00 -20.49 11.23
N ALA A 96 5.92 -21.06 11.79
CA ALA A 96 4.85 -21.65 10.98
C ALA A 96 4.05 -20.59 10.17
N GLY A 97 4.25 -19.29 10.45
CA GLY A 97 3.60 -18.19 9.77
C GLY A 97 4.11 -17.95 8.35
N ARG A 98 3.37 -18.40 7.34
CA ARG A 98 3.65 -18.12 5.93
C ARG A 98 3.62 -16.62 5.61
N SER A 99 4.45 -16.19 4.67
CA SER A 99 4.31 -14.90 4.00
C SER A 99 3.02 -14.88 3.18
N PHE A 100 2.20 -13.84 3.35
CA PHE A 100 1.01 -13.63 2.52
C PHE A 100 1.27 -12.46 1.58
N ILE A 101 1.09 -12.72 0.28
CA ILE A 101 0.85 -11.65 -0.67
C ILE A 101 -0.61 -11.26 -0.48
N ILE A 102 -0.87 -9.98 -0.24
CA ILE A 102 -2.25 -9.50 -0.23
C ILE A 102 -2.62 -9.37 -1.70
N ASN A 103 -3.32 -10.40 -2.19
CA ASN A 103 -3.86 -10.43 -3.54
C ASN A 103 -5.04 -9.45 -3.67
N GLU A 104 -5.61 -9.03 -2.55
CA GLU A 104 -6.55 -7.92 -2.56
C GLU A 104 -5.82 -6.59 -2.69
N PRO A 105 -6.28 -5.71 -3.57
CA PRO A 105 -5.73 -4.37 -3.67
C PRO A 105 -5.94 -3.66 -2.33
N VAL A 106 -4.86 -3.51 -1.57
CA VAL A 106 -4.81 -2.72 -0.34
C VAL A 106 -4.84 -1.25 -0.77
N TRP A 107 -6.04 -0.78 -1.10
CA TRP A 107 -6.29 0.52 -1.71
C TRP A 107 -5.92 1.70 -0.81
N ASN A 108 -5.66 1.47 0.48
CA ASN A 108 -5.44 2.50 1.49
C ASN A 108 -4.18 2.27 2.32
N VAL A 109 -3.16 1.60 1.78
CA VAL A 109 -1.98 1.26 2.58
C VAL A 109 -0.74 1.86 1.95
N VAL A 110 -0.51 3.14 2.23
CA VAL A 110 0.86 3.65 2.19
C VAL A 110 1.25 4.17 3.56
N ILE A 111 2.06 3.35 4.21
CA ILE A 111 2.94 3.73 5.32
C ILE A 111 4.02 4.63 4.70
N LEU A 112 3.85 5.94 4.83
CA LEU A 112 5.00 6.84 5.01
C LEU A 112 4.96 7.22 6.49
N GLU A 113 5.70 6.46 7.30
CA GLU A 113 6.38 7.05 8.46
C GLU A 113 7.76 7.53 7.99
#